data_AF-A0A1M6KRC3-F1
#
_entry.id   AF-A0A1M6KRC3-F1
#
_cell.length_a   1.000
_cell.length_b   1.000
_cell.length_c   1.000
_cell.angle_alpha   90.00
_cell.angle_beta   90.00
_cell.angle_gamma   90.00
#
_symmetry.space_group_name_H-M   'P 1'
#
loop_
_entity.id
_entity.type
_entity.pdbx_description
1 polymer ?
#
loop_
_entity_poly.entity_id
_entity_poly.type
_entity_poly.pdbx_seq_one_letter_code
_entity_poly.pdbx_strand_id
1 'polypeptide(L)' 'MGLFLLIQDASEIEEKIQEAPNSAYEIGVVIGTYLPFVVMVLIAYAFYYYSKKRKNKD' A
#
# COMPACT_ATOMS: atom_id res chain seq x y z
N MET A 1 -2.49 8.96 -16.68
CA MET A 1 -3.21 9.44 -15.49
C MET A 1 -3.41 8.28 -14.52
N GLY A 2 -2.37 7.81 -13.84
CA GLY A 2 -2.48 6.61 -12.96
C GLY A 2 -1.74 6.72 -11.63
N LEU A 3 -0.90 7.75 -11.46
CA LEU A 3 -0.13 7.96 -10.23
C LEU A 3 -0.93 8.63 -9.12
N PHE A 4 -2.05 9.29 -9.47
CA PHE A 4 -2.90 10.02 -8.52
C PHE A 4 -3.75 9.09 -7.63
N LEU A 5 -4.00 7.84 -8.05
CA LEU A 5 -4.73 6.86 -7.24
C LEU A 5 -3.96 6.43 -5.97
N LEU A 6 -2.64 6.65 -5.95
CA LEU A 6 -1.77 6.28 -4.83
C LEU A 6 -1.70 7.37 -3.75
N ILE A 7 -2.22 8.57 -4.03
CA ILE A 7 -2.26 9.70 -3.11
C ILE A 7 -3.73 10.13 -3.03
N GLN A 8 -4.53 9.38 -2.28
CA GLN A 8 -5.89 9.85 -1.97
C GLN A 8 -5.78 11.00 -0.97
N ASP A 9 -6.48 12.10 -1.24
CA ASP A 9 -6.53 13.24 -0.33
C ASP A 9 -7.17 12.79 0.99
N ALA A 10 -6.56 13.17 2.12
CA ALA A 10 -7.01 12.76 3.45
C ALA A 10 -8.49 13.14 3.72
N SER A 11 -8.96 14.22 3.11
CA SER A 11 -10.36 14.65 3.16
C SER A 11 -11.32 13.68 2.48
N GLU A 12 -10.92 13.05 1.37
CA GLU A 12 -11.75 12.09 0.64
C GLU A 12 -11.82 10.74 1.38
N ILE A 13 -10.77 10.39 2.13
CA ILE A 13 -10.74 9.22 3.03
C ILE A 13 -11.68 9.43 4.21
N GLU A 14 -11.67 10.63 4.81
CA GLU A 14 -12.51 10.98 5.96
C GLU A 14 -14.00 10.99 5.59
N GLU A 15 -14.34 11.52 4.41
CA GLU A 15 -15.71 11.50 3.86
C GLU A 15 -16.18 10.05 3.60
N LYS A 16 -15.30 9.19 3.05
CA LYS A 16 -15.59 7.76 2.87
C LYS A 16 -15.77 7.02 4.20
N ILE A 17 -15.03 7.37 5.25
CA ILE A 17 -15.21 6.78 6.58
C ILE A 17 -16.52 7.25 7.20
N GLN A 18 -16.92 8.52 7.03
CA GLN A 18 -18.17 9.05 7.56
C GLN A 18 -19.42 8.52 6.83
N GLU A 19 -19.34 8.32 5.52
CA GLU A 19 -20.42 7.70 4.73
C GLU A 19 -20.42 6.17 4.81
N ALA A 20 -19.48 5.55 5.55
CA ALA A 20 -19.34 4.11 5.63
C ALA A 20 -20.63 3.47 6.18
N PRO A 21 -21.35 2.65 5.39
CA PRO A 21 -22.60 2.07 5.83
C PRO A 21 -22.42 0.95 6.86
N ASN A 22 -21.20 0.37 6.94
CA ASN A 22 -20.85 -0.76 7.80
C ASN A 22 -19.35 -0.74 8.12
N SER A 23 -18.96 -1.29 9.28
CA SER A 23 -17.56 -1.36 9.78
C SER A 23 -16.58 -2.05 8.83
N ALA A 24 -17.05 -2.95 7.96
CA ALA A 24 -16.22 -3.62 6.95
C ALA A 24 -15.65 -2.64 5.89
N TYR A 25 -16.37 -1.55 5.58
CA TYR A 25 -15.92 -0.56 4.61
C TYR A 25 -14.78 0.31 5.18
N GLU A 26 -14.91 0.73 6.44
CA GLU A 26 -13.86 1.45 7.18
C GLU A 26 -12.56 0.65 7.23
N ILE A 27 -12.64 -0.66 7.51
CA ILE A 27 -11.49 -1.57 7.49
C ILE A 27 -10.85 -1.62 6.10
N GLY A 28 -11.65 -1.67 5.04
CA GLY A 28 -11.17 -1.64 3.66
C GLY A 28 -10.41 -0.35 3.33
N VAL A 29 -10.92 0.79 3.77
CA VAL A 29 -10.28 2.11 3.61
C VAL A 29 -8.95 2.17 4.37
N VAL A 30 -8.93 1.73 5.63
CA VAL A 30 -7.71 1.71 6.45
C VAL A 30 -6.65 0.79 5.84
N ILE A 31 -7.02 -0.43 5.42
CA ILE A 31 -6.10 -1.37 4.77
C ILE A 31 -5.57 -0.79 3.44
N GLY A 32 -6.43 -0.15 2.66
CA GLY A 32 -6.07 0.52 1.41
C GLY A 32 -4.99 1.59 1.61
N THR A 33 -5.09 2.38 2.68
CA THR A 33 -4.11 3.42 3.04
C THR A 33 -2.73 2.84 3.40
N TYR A 34 -2.67 1.67 4.02
CA TYR A 34 -1.40 1.02 4.37
C TYR A 34 -0.79 0.20 3.22
N LEU A 35 -1.56 -0.12 2.18
CA LEU A 35 -1.12 -0.94 1.05
C LEU A 35 0.15 -0.41 0.34
N PRO A 36 0.35 0.91 0.11
CA PRO A 36 1.57 1.44 -0.48
C PRO A 36 2.84 1.11 0.31
N PHE A 37 2.75 1.08 1.65
CA PHE A 37 3.88 0.71 2.51
C PHE A 37 4.25 -0.78 2.36
N VAL A 38 3.26 -1.66 2.23
CA VAL A 38 3.48 -3.10 1.98
C VAL A 38 4.19 -3.30 0.64
N VAL A 39 3.76 -2.58 -0.40
CA VAL A 39 4.42 -2.60 -1.72
C VAL A 39 5.89 -2.20 -1.59
N MET A 40 6.20 -1.16 -0.82
CA MET A 40 7.57 -0.69 -0.60
C MET A 40 8.44 -1.73 0.11
N VAL A 41 7.89 -2.45 1.10
CA VAL A 41 8.56 -3.57 1.77
C VAL A 41 8.83 -4.73 0.80
N LEU A 42 7.87 -5.08 -0.06
CA LEU A 42 8.05 -6.14 -1.05
C LEU A 42 9.13 -5.79 -2.08
N ILE A 43 9.18 -4.54 -2.53
CA ILE A 43 10.24 -4.03 -3.42
C ILE A 43 11.61 -4.15 -2.74
N ALA A 44 11.72 -3.70 -1.48
CA ALA A 44 12.96 -3.83 -0.71
C ALA A 44 13.38 -5.31 -0.55
N TYR A 45 12.43 -6.20 -0.27
CA TYR A 45 12.70 -7.64 -0.19
C TYR A 45 13.16 -8.23 -1.52
N ALA A 46 12.56 -7.81 -2.64
CA ALA A 46 12.97 -8.23 -3.98
C ALA A 46 14.42 -7.82 -4.28
N PHE A 47 14.81 -6.58 -3.93
CA PHE A 47 16.20 -6.12 -4.06
C PHE A 47 17.16 -6.91 -3.18
N TYR A 48 16.79 -7.19 -1.93
CA TYR A 48 17.58 -8.05 -1.03
C TYR A 48 17.76 -9.45 -1.62
N TYR A 49 16.66 -10.08 -2.05
CA TYR A 49 16.68 -11.43 -2.61
C TYR A 49 17.55 -11.51 -3.88
N TYR A 50 17.41 -10.54 -4.79
CA TYR A 50 18.20 -10.50 -6.02
C TYR A 50 19.70 -10.29 -5.74
N SER A 51 20.03 -9.40 -4.79
CA SER A 51 21.41 -9.15 -4.37
C SER A 51 22.02 -10.38 -3.69
N LYS A 52 21.26 -11.05 -2.82
CA LYS A 52 21.69 -12.29 -2.15
C LYS A 52 21.90 -13.44 -3.14
N LYS A 53 21.03 -13.57 -4.15
CA LYS A 53 21.17 -14.59 -5.19
C LYS A 53 22.39 -14.38 -6.09
N ARG A 54 22.86 -13.14 -6.26
CA ARG A 54 24.12 -12.85 -6.98
C ARG A 54 25.35 -13.20 -6.14
N LYS A 55 25.33 -12.94 -4.83
CA LYS A 55 26.45 -13.26 -3.93
C LYS A 55 26.70 -14.77 -3.74
N ASN A 56 25.71 -15.62 -4.00
CA ASN A 56 25.82 -17.07 -3.95
C ASN A 56 26.20 -17.73 -5.30
N LYS A 57 26.48 -16.93 -6.34
CA LYS A 57 26.89 -17.41 -7.67
C LYS A 57 28.39 -17.23 -7.96
N ASP A 58 29.12 -16.64 -7.01
CA ASP A 58 30.58 -16.65 -6.92
C ASP A 58 31.01 -17.70 -5.89
#